data_AF-A0A529NKJ8-F1
#
_entry.id   AF-A0A529NKJ8-F1
#
_cell.length_a   1.000
_cell.length_b   1.000
_cell.length_c   1.000
_cell.angle_alpha   90.00
_cell.angle_beta   90.00
_cell.angle_gamma   90.00
#
_symmetry.space_group_name_H-M   'P 1'
#
loop_
_entity.id
_entity.type
_entity.pdbx_description
1 polymer ?
#
loop_
_entity_poly.entity_id
_entity_poly.type
_entity_poly.pdbx_seq_one_letter_code
_entity_poly.pdbx_strand_id
1 'polypeptide(L)'
;MQEFLLFAFVGFVAQAVDGALGMAYGVISSTTLLGFGVSPAHASASVHAAELFTTAASGSAHLYHRNIDWKLFWRLMPFGVLGGVLGAFVLTSFEGAIMKPYVTTYLALVGAWLLFRSFRRIPS
;
A
#
# COMPACT_ATOMS: atom_id res chain seq x y z
N MET A 1 11.45 16.56 17.54
CA MET A 1 10.02 16.81 17.90
C MET A 1 9.22 17.28 16.70
N GLN A 2 9.68 18.33 15.99
CA GLN A 2 8.96 18.86 14.81
C GLN A 2 8.82 17.83 13.68
N GLU A 3 9.88 17.08 13.36
CA GLU A 3 9.85 16.02 12.33
C GLU A 3 8.87 14.89 12.69
N PHE A 4 8.82 14.48 13.96
CA PHE A 4 7.88 13.48 14.43
C PHE A 4 6.43 13.94 14.24
N LEU A 5 6.10 15.18 14.63
CA LEU A 5 4.76 15.73 14.46
C LEU A 5 4.39 15.85 12.97
N LEU A 6 5.35 16.21 12.13
CA LEU A 6 5.16 16.28 10.68
C LEU A 6 4.88 14.88 10.09
N PHE A 7 5.68 13.87 10.44
CA PHE A 7 5.44 12.50 9.98
C PHE A 7 4.14 11.91 10.54
N ALA A 8 3.76 12.23 11.78
CA ALA A 8 2.49 11.83 12.35
C ALA A 8 1.31 12.46 11.58
N PHE A 9 1.41 13.74 11.23
CA PHE A 9 0.39 14.43 10.44
C PHE A 9 0.28 13.86 9.02
N VAL A 10 1.41 13.68 8.33
CA VAL A 10 1.43 13.07 6.99
C VAL A 10 0.87 11.65 7.05
N GLY A 11 1.29 10.84 8.02
CA GLY A 11 0.80 9.48 8.20
C GLY A 11 -0.71 9.43 8.46
N PHE A 12 -1.25 10.38 9.24
CA PHE A 12 -2.68 10.52 9.45
C PHE A 12 -3.43 10.83 8.14
N VAL A 13 -2.96 11.81 7.37
CA VAL A 13 -3.56 12.17 6.07
C VAL A 13 -3.45 11.00 5.09
N ALA A 14 -2.29 10.35 5.03
CA ALA A 14 -2.06 9.17 4.20
C ALA A 14 -3.08 8.08 4.52
N GLN A 15 -3.32 7.79 5.81
CA GLN A 15 -4.28 6.78 6.23
C GLN A 15 -5.74 7.19 5.98
N ALA A 16 -6.07 8.48 6.08
CA ALA A 16 -7.41 8.96 5.76
C ALA A 16 -7.73 8.77 4.26
N VAL A 17 -6.77 9.08 3.39
CA VAL A 17 -6.90 8.83 1.93
C VAL A 17 -6.94 7.33 1.66
N ASP A 18 -6.11 6.54 2.35
CA ASP A 18 -6.09 5.10 2.21
C ASP A 18 -7.39 4.43 2.65
N GLY A 19 -7.99 4.87 3.77
CA GLY A 19 -9.30 4.39 4.19
C GLY A 19 -10.41 4.67 3.18
N ALA A 20 -10.27 5.72 2.35
CA ALA A 20 -11.23 6.06 1.31
C ALA A 20 -10.98 5.34 -0.03
N LEU A 21 -9.71 5.14 -0.42
CA LEU A 21 -9.31 4.61 -1.74
C LEU A 21 -8.78 3.17 -1.72
N GLY A 22 -8.27 2.72 -0.57
CA GLY A 22 -7.76 1.37 -0.31
C GLY A 22 -6.33 1.06 -0.73
N MET A 23 -5.58 2.00 -1.35
CA MET A 23 -4.21 1.75 -1.85
C MET A 23 -3.27 2.98 -1.78
N ALA A 24 -3.60 4.00 -1.00
CA ALA A 24 -2.91 5.29 -1.05
C ALA A 24 -1.81 5.45 0.01
N TYR A 25 -1.87 4.70 1.12
CA TYR A 25 -0.97 4.87 2.25
C TYR A 25 0.49 4.70 1.84
N GLY A 26 0.78 3.63 1.10
CA GLY A 26 2.14 3.28 0.68
C GLY A 26 2.79 4.34 -0.19
N VAL A 27 2.04 4.94 -1.12
CA VAL A 27 2.56 5.96 -2.04
C VAL A 27 2.91 7.24 -1.28
N ILE A 28 1.98 7.77 -0.49
CA ILE A 28 2.16 9.04 0.22
C ILE A 28 3.30 8.92 1.26
N SER A 29 3.29 7.83 2.04
CA SER A 29 4.28 7.61 3.10
C SER A 29 5.67 7.34 2.53
N SER A 30 5.80 6.52 1.47
CA SER A 30 7.09 6.24 0.84
C SER A 30 7.67 7.49 0.18
N THR A 31 6.87 8.28 -0.54
CA THR A 31 7.32 9.54 -1.16
C THR A 31 7.81 10.52 -0.10
N THR A 32 7.10 10.63 1.02
CA THR A 32 7.51 11.51 2.12
C THR A 32 8.82 11.04 2.74
N LEU A 33 8.92 9.77 3.15
CA LEU A 33 10.12 9.24 3.79
C LEU A 33 11.36 9.35 2.88
N LEU A 34 11.22 9.01 1.59
CA LEU A 34 12.28 9.16 0.61
C LEU A 34 12.66 10.63 0.39
N GLY A 35 11.68 11.54 0.36
CA GLY A 35 11.89 12.98 0.22
C GLY A 35 12.67 13.59 1.39
N PHE A 36 12.53 13.02 2.59
CA PHE A 36 13.30 13.38 3.78
C PHE A 36 14.63 12.60 3.92
N GLY A 37 15.02 11.84 2.90
CA GLY A 37 16.34 11.17 2.85
C GLY A 37 16.41 9.81 3.56
N VAL A 38 15.27 9.23 3.96
CA VAL A 38 15.24 7.86 4.50
C VAL A 38 15.63 6.88 3.40
N SER A 39 16.50 5.91 3.71
CA SER A 39 16.93 4.91 2.73
C SER A 39 15.72 4.13 2.19
N PRO A 40 15.71 3.73 0.90
CA PRO A 40 14.58 3.00 0.32
C PRO A 40 14.19 1.72 1.08
N ALA A 41 15.18 1.01 1.64
CA ALA A 41 14.94 -0.18 2.43
C ALA A 41 14.21 0.14 3.75
N HIS A 42 14.65 1.18 4.48
CA HIS A 42 13.98 1.58 5.72
C HIS A 42 12.60 2.19 5.46
N ALA A 43 12.46 3.02 4.43
CA ALA A 43 11.17 3.60 4.05
C ALA A 43 10.16 2.50 3.73
N SER A 44 10.54 1.52 2.89
CA SER A 44 9.68 0.39 2.55
C SER A 44 9.30 -0.44 3.78
N ALA A 45 10.27 -0.80 4.63
CA ALA A 45 10.01 -1.59 5.84
C ALA A 45 9.06 -0.88 6.80
N SER A 46 9.28 0.42 7.06
CA SER A 46 8.42 1.22 7.94
C SER A 46 6.99 1.37 7.41
N VAL A 47 6.84 1.59 6.10
CA VAL A 47 5.53 1.72 5.46
C VAL A 47 4.74 0.43 5.56
N HIS A 48 5.32 -0.71 5.16
CA HIS A 48 4.62 -2.00 5.23
C HIS A 48 4.31 -2.40 6.67
N ALA A 49 5.22 -2.13 7.62
CA ALA A 49 4.95 -2.38 9.03
C ALA A 49 3.76 -1.55 9.53
N ALA A 50 3.69 -0.26 9.20
CA ALA A 50 2.56 0.59 9.56
C ALA A 50 1.26 0.15 8.87
N GLU A 51 1.33 -0.21 7.59
CA GLU A 51 0.19 -0.64 6.78
C GLU A 51 -0.42 -1.96 7.28
N LEU A 52 0.37 -2.86 7.85
CA LEU A 52 -0.15 -4.05 8.56
C LEU A 52 -1.06 -3.64 9.72
N PHE A 53 -0.65 -2.68 10.55
CA PHE A 53 -1.46 -2.23 11.69
C PHE A 53 -2.71 -1.48 11.25
N THR A 54 -2.60 -0.61 10.26
CA THR A 54 -3.75 0.18 9.81
C THR A 54 -4.76 -0.68 9.03
N THR A 55 -4.29 -1.62 8.22
CA THR A 55 -5.15 -2.62 7.56
C THR A 55 -5.83 -3.52 8.59
N ALA A 56 -5.12 -3.96 9.63
CA ALA A 56 -5.72 -4.74 10.72
C ALA A 56 -6.77 -3.94 11.48
N ALA A 57 -6.52 -2.66 11.76
CA ALA A 57 -7.50 -1.77 12.39
C ALA A 57 -8.74 -1.58 11.51
N SER A 58 -8.56 -1.32 10.20
CA SER A 58 -9.65 -1.20 9.23
C SER A 58 -10.48 -2.50 9.14
N GLY A 59 -9.81 -3.65 8.99
CA GLY A 59 -10.46 -4.96 8.98
C GLY A 59 -11.23 -5.26 10.27
N SER A 60 -10.68 -4.87 11.43
CA SER A 60 -11.36 -5.02 12.72
C SER A 60 -12.59 -4.13 12.82
N ALA A 61 -12.56 -2.92 12.26
CA ALA A 61 -13.73 -2.05 12.20
C ALA A 61 -14.83 -2.66 11.33
N HIS A 62 -14.49 -3.25 10.17
CA HIS A 62 -15.45 -4.00 9.35
C HIS A 62 -16.05 -5.19 10.09
N LEU A 63 -15.25 -5.91 10.87
CA LEU A 63 -15.71 -7.01 11.72
C LEU A 63 -16.69 -6.52 12.79
N TYR A 64 -16.35 -5.43 13.50
CA TYR A 64 -17.20 -4.83 14.52
C TYR A 64 -18.57 -4.40 13.97
N HIS A 65 -18.58 -3.76 12.79
CA HIS A 65 -19.81 -3.35 12.11
C HIS A 65 -20.54 -4.51 11.39
N ARG A 66 -20.06 -5.76 11.53
CA ARG A 66 -20.60 -6.96 10.87
C ARG A 66 -20.71 -6.81 9.34
N ASN A 67 -19.80 -6.04 8.74
CA ASN A 67 -19.76 -5.74 7.32
C ASN A 67 -18.79 -6.67 6.57
N ILE A 68 -18.83 -7.98 6.90
CA ILE A 68 -17.96 -9.00 6.30
C ILE A 68 -18.83 -10.09 5.69
N ASP A 69 -18.71 -10.27 4.38
CA ASP A 69 -19.18 -11.49 3.72
C ASP A 69 -18.16 -12.61 3.97
N TRP A 70 -18.46 -13.45 4.96
CA TRP A 70 -17.59 -14.57 5.34
C TRP A 70 -17.39 -15.60 4.23
N LYS A 71 -18.37 -15.77 3.33
CA LYS A 71 -18.24 -16.70 2.20
C LYS A 71 -17.24 -16.17 1.19
N LEU A 72 -17.28 -14.87 0.90
CA LEU A 72 -16.30 -14.21 0.04
C LEU A 72 -14.91 -14.20 0.69
N PHE A 73 -14.84 -13.85 1.99
CA PHE A 73 -13.59 -13.82 2.75
C PHE A 73 -12.83 -15.15 2.65
N TRP A 74 -13.46 -16.26 3.02
CA TRP A 74 -12.82 -17.59 2.99
C TRP A 74 -12.47 -18.05 1.58
N ARG A 75 -13.17 -17.57 0.55
CA ARG A 75 -12.85 -17.88 -0.83
C ARG A 75 -11.66 -17.08 -1.35
N LEU A 76 -11.43 -15.86 -0.88
CA LEU A 76 -10.34 -14.99 -1.35
C LEU A 76 -9.08 -15.11 -0.50
N MET A 77 -9.21 -15.25 0.82
CA MET A 77 -8.11 -15.29 1.78
C MET A 77 -6.99 -16.27 1.40
N PRO A 78 -7.23 -17.56 1.11
CA PRO A 78 -6.13 -18.50 0.85
C PRO A 78 -5.37 -18.13 -0.42
N PHE A 79 -6.05 -17.69 -1.49
CA PHE A 79 -5.40 -17.27 -2.72
C PHE A 79 -4.64 -15.95 -2.55
N GLY A 80 -5.19 -15.01 -1.77
CA GLY A 80 -4.50 -13.76 -1.44
C GLY A 80 -3.22 -13.99 -0.65
N VAL A 81 -3.28 -14.83 0.39
CA VAL A 81 -2.11 -15.19 1.22
C VAL A 81 -1.08 -15.95 0.38
N LEU A 82 -1.49 -16.98 -0.36
CA LEU A 82 -0.57 -17.73 -1.23
C LEU A 82 0.05 -16.84 -2.30
N GLY A 83 -0.74 -15.99 -2.96
CA GLY A 83 -0.23 -15.05 -3.96
C GLY A 83 0.76 -14.05 -3.40
N GLY A 84 0.49 -13.50 -2.21
CA GLY A 84 1.40 -12.58 -1.51
C GLY A 84 2.71 -13.24 -1.12
N VAL A 85 2.65 -14.43 -0.50
CA VAL A 85 3.84 -15.18 -0.09
C VAL A 85 4.67 -15.61 -1.29
N LEU A 86 4.04 -16.17 -2.33
CA LEU A 86 4.73 -16.57 -3.56
C LEU A 86 5.33 -15.37 -4.29
N GLY A 87 4.59 -14.26 -4.39
CA GLY A 87 5.09 -13.03 -5.01
C GLY A 87 6.32 -12.47 -4.28
N ALA A 88 6.27 -12.39 -2.96
CA ALA A 88 7.40 -11.96 -2.14
C ALA A 88 8.59 -12.92 -2.26
N PHE A 89 8.34 -14.23 -2.21
CA PHE A 89 9.39 -15.25 -2.38
C PHE A 89 10.08 -15.13 -3.74
N VAL A 90 9.31 -15.04 -4.83
CA VAL A 90 9.83 -14.87 -6.18
C VAL A 90 10.64 -13.59 -6.27
N LEU A 91 10.11 -12.47 -5.80
CA LEU A 91 10.78 -11.16 -5.91
C LEU A 91 12.08 -11.09 -5.11
N THR A 92 12.13 -11.74 -3.94
CA THR A 92 13.32 -11.82 -3.08
C THR A 92 14.33 -12.88 -3.52
N SER A 93 13.92 -13.85 -4.35
CA SER A 93 14.83 -14.89 -4.88
C SER A 93 15.73 -14.38 -6.01
N PHE A 94 15.36 -13.28 -6.67
CA PHE A 94 16.16 -12.67 -7.72
C PHE A 94 17.00 -11.50 -7.21
N GLU A 95 18.07 -11.19 -7.94
CA GLU A 95 18.92 -10.05 -7.61
C GLU A 95 18.15 -8.73 -7.81
N GLY A 96 18.06 -7.93 -6.74
CA GLY A 96 17.23 -6.72 -6.72
C GLY A 96 17.60 -5.70 -7.79
N ALA A 97 18.86 -5.66 -8.22
CA ALA A 97 19.32 -4.79 -9.30
C ALA A 97 18.67 -5.13 -10.65
N ILE A 98 18.42 -6.42 -10.91
CA ILE A 98 17.76 -6.89 -12.13
C ILE A 98 16.26 -6.65 -12.04
N MET A 99 15.64 -6.89 -10.88
CA MET A 99 14.18 -6.73 -10.72
C MET A 99 13.70 -5.28 -10.64
N LYS A 100 14.51 -4.37 -10.10
CA LYS A 100 14.18 -2.96 -9.92
C LYS A 100 13.62 -2.28 -11.18
N PRO A 101 14.26 -2.37 -12.37
CA PRO A 101 13.71 -1.73 -13.59
C PRO A 101 12.36 -2.30 -14.00
N TYR A 102 12.11 -3.61 -13.87
CA TYR A 102 10.83 -4.22 -14.22
C TYR A 102 9.71 -3.74 -13.29
N VAL A 103 9.94 -3.81 -11.97
CA VAL A 103 8.96 -3.36 -10.97
C VAL A 103 8.67 -1.87 -11.12
N THR A 104 9.71 -1.05 -11.28
CA THR A 104 9.56 0.40 -11.45
C THR A 104 8.80 0.74 -12.74
N THR A 105 9.09 0.05 -13.84
CA THR A 105 8.38 0.25 -15.12
C THR A 105 6.91 -0.15 -14.99
N TYR A 106 6.62 -1.29 -14.38
CA TYR A 106 5.26 -1.74 -14.13
C TYR A 106 4.47 -0.74 -13.28
N LEU A 107 5.05 -0.28 -12.16
CA LEU A 107 4.42 0.70 -11.29
C LEU A 107 4.23 2.06 -11.99
N ALA A 108 5.19 2.49 -12.82
CA ALA A 108 5.07 3.71 -13.60
C ALA A 108 3.92 3.63 -14.61
N LEU A 109 3.75 2.48 -15.28
CA LEU A 109 2.63 2.25 -16.20
C LEU A 109 1.27 2.24 -15.47
N VAL A 110 1.18 1.56 -14.33
CA VAL A 110 -0.03 1.55 -13.49
C VAL A 110 -0.35 2.96 -13.00
N GLY A 111 0.65 3.71 -12.52
CA GLY A 111 0.50 5.09 -12.07
C GLY A 111 0.01 6.01 -13.20
N ALA A 112 0.63 5.93 -14.38
CA ALA A 112 0.19 6.67 -15.56
C ALA A 112 -1.25 6.31 -15.94
N TRP A 113 -1.59 5.01 -15.95
CA TRP A 113 -2.93 4.55 -16.25
C TRP A 113 -3.97 5.07 -15.24
N LEU A 114 -3.68 5.05 -13.94
CA LEU A 114 -4.54 5.60 -12.91
C LEU A 114 -4.75 7.11 -13.09
N LEU A 115 -3.68 7.85 -13.41
CA LEU A 115 -3.77 9.28 -13.73
C LEU A 115 -4.69 9.52 -14.94
N PHE A 116 -4.47 8.82 -16.05
CA PHE A 116 -5.34 8.95 -17.24
C PHE A 116 -6.79 8.55 -16.95
N ARG A 117 -7.01 7.49 -16.16
CA ARG A 117 -8.34 7.04 -15.76
C ARG A 117 -9.05 8.08 -14.90
N SER A 118 -8.34 8.76 -14.01
CA SER A 118 -8.92 9.80 -13.13
C SER A 118 -9.54 10.97 -13.93
N PHE A 119 -8.98 11.30 -15.10
CA PHE A 119 -9.53 12.34 -15.97
C PHE A 119 -10.72 11.89 -16.83
N ARG A 120 -10.99 10.57 -16.93
CA ARG A 120 -12.18 10.06 -17.61
C ARG A 120 -13.36 10.21 -16.66
N ARG A 121 -14.26 11.15 -16.97
CA ARG A 121 -15.49 11.43 -16.20
C ARG A 121 -16.22 10.11 -15.90
N ILE A 122 -16.57 9.91 -14.64
CA ILE A 122 -17.54 8.90 -14.22
C ILE A 122 -18.84 9.24 -14.97
N PRO A 123 -19.40 8.34 -15.79
CA PRO A 123 -20.74 8.56 -16.31
C PRO A 123 -21.69 8.55 -15.11
N SER A 124 -22.31 9.70 -14.86
CA SER A 124 -23.40 9.87 -13.88
C SER A 124 -24.63 9.09 -14.31
#